data_AF-A0A0B3B2R5-F1
#
_entry.id   AF-A0A0B3B2R5-F1
#
_cell.length_a   1.000
_cell.length_b   1.000
_cell.length_c   1.000
_cell.angle_alpha   90.00
_cell.angle_beta   90.00
_cell.angle_gamma   90.00
#
_symmetry.space_group_name_H-M   'P 1'
#
loop_
_entity.id
_entity.type
_entity.pdbx_description
1 polymer ?
#
loop_
_entity_poly.entity_id
_entity_poly.type
_entity_poly.pdbx_seq_one_letter_code
_entity_poly.pdbx_strand_id
1 'polypeptide(L)'
;MKTLSRILVGTALITGLNGCYPLQHAIKLKKYEPLSKEQKDSLLNKLNPGLKEYLKDVYVIDEKDLGKNSYAHTHYNKKTTICFSEEFKNKSGSHFHEAAHVRNYALDKHKSDFSKRWKKIADFKYGKKNIKNVWYSWPFILKDITWKDGTDNPKNGLLNPYSSTSKNEDAAEFVGCLSYDKNPEDIEELDKNYTTDSLALTKEVSEYKSEMDSYSFLKNSLLSKPFLSARDSLQLKLYSSQLTLCSSIIELSSFILESKSSRNASSLENYSRLYPLYFADTTDSRYQQKLDLLEEYNFLTKAEHDTLSEKLGSLYYLREKDLEKPKDKSGK
;
A
#
# COMPACT_ATOMS: atom_id res chain seq x y z
N MET A 1 -42.24 27.88 18.85
CA MET A 1 -41.45 26.87 18.11
C MET A 1 -39.94 27.16 18.05
N LYS A 2 -39.46 28.41 17.91
CA LYS A 2 -38.00 28.72 17.83
C LYS A 2 -37.20 28.41 19.11
N THR A 3 -37.82 28.38 20.27
CA THR A 3 -37.16 28.19 21.57
C THR A 3 -36.87 26.70 21.87
N LEU A 4 -37.75 25.78 21.45
CA LEU A 4 -37.54 24.33 21.66
C LEU A 4 -36.38 23.78 20.83
N SER A 5 -36.20 24.23 19.58
CA SER A 5 -35.05 23.83 18.75
C SER A 5 -33.71 24.30 19.35
N ARG A 6 -33.67 25.47 20.00
CA ARG A 6 -32.43 25.95 20.64
C ARG A 6 -32.09 25.14 21.90
N ILE A 7 -33.09 24.72 22.66
CA ILE A 7 -32.91 23.86 23.84
C ILE A 7 -32.45 22.45 23.45
N LEU A 8 -33.00 21.86 22.38
CA LEU A 8 -32.59 20.56 21.84
C LEU A 8 -31.17 20.57 21.26
N VAL A 9 -30.78 21.66 20.58
CA VAL A 9 -29.40 21.84 20.08
C VAL A 9 -28.43 22.04 21.25
N GLY A 10 -28.84 22.76 22.30
CA GLY A 10 -28.03 22.97 23.52
C GLY A 10 -27.80 21.71 24.35
N THR A 11 -28.80 20.82 24.46
CA THR A 11 -28.67 19.55 25.22
C THR A 11 -27.88 18.47 24.47
N ALA A 12 -27.92 18.48 23.13
CA ALA A 12 -27.08 17.62 22.29
C ALA A 12 -25.58 17.96 22.38
N LEU A 13 -25.24 19.23 22.62
CA LEU A 13 -23.86 19.71 22.80
C LEU A 13 -23.24 19.28 24.14
N ILE A 14 -24.06 19.05 25.17
CA ILE A 14 -23.60 18.76 26.55
C ILE A 14 -23.48 17.24 26.82
N THR A 15 -24.16 16.39 26.05
CA THR A 15 -24.29 14.94 26.38
C THR A 15 -23.36 13.99 25.61
N GLY A 16 -22.39 14.48 24.82
CA GLY A 16 -21.40 13.61 24.18
C GLY A 16 -22.02 12.51 23.30
N LEU A 17 -23.22 12.75 22.76
CA LEU A 17 -23.90 11.80 21.89
C LEU A 17 -23.20 11.79 20.53
N ASN A 18 -22.44 10.73 20.27
CA ASN A 18 -21.91 10.35 18.95
C ASN A 18 -23.00 10.31 17.83
N GLY A 19 -24.29 10.41 18.18
CA GLY A 19 -25.41 10.55 17.24
C GLY A 19 -25.64 11.95 16.65
N CYS A 20 -24.95 13.00 17.12
CA CYS A 20 -25.12 14.37 16.58
C CYS A 20 -24.09 14.79 15.53
N TYR A 21 -23.08 13.95 15.25
CA TYR A 21 -22.06 14.25 14.26
C TYR A 21 -22.63 14.50 12.85
N PRO A 22 -23.59 13.70 12.33
CA PRO A 22 -24.21 13.97 11.04
C PRO A 22 -24.95 15.32 11.00
N LEU A 23 -25.57 15.72 12.12
CA LEU A 23 -26.32 16.98 12.20
C LEU A 23 -25.39 18.19 12.27
N GLN A 24 -24.33 18.12 13.08
CA GLN A 24 -23.32 19.19 13.18
C GLN A 24 -22.59 19.37 11.85
N HIS A 25 -22.22 18.28 11.20
CA HIS A 25 -21.57 18.33 9.90
C HIS A 25 -22.52 18.83 8.80
N ALA A 26 -23.80 18.43 8.79
CA ALA A 26 -24.80 18.99 7.87
C ALA A 26 -25.03 20.49 8.05
N ILE A 27 -24.88 21.03 9.27
CA ILE A 27 -24.92 22.47 9.52
C ILE A 27 -23.69 23.16 8.92
N LYS A 28 -22.50 22.57 9.08
CA LYS A 28 -21.26 23.10 8.49
C LYS A 28 -21.31 23.13 6.97
N LEU A 29 -21.88 22.09 6.34
CA LEU A 29 -22.05 22.01 4.88
C LEU A 29 -22.85 23.17 4.29
N LYS A 30 -23.78 23.78 5.05
CA LYS A 30 -24.57 24.94 4.57
C LYS A 30 -23.74 26.19 4.24
N LYS A 31 -22.47 26.24 4.66
CA LYS A 31 -21.54 27.33 4.33
C LYS A 31 -20.95 27.20 2.93
N TYR A 32 -21.03 26.01 2.34
CA TYR A 32 -20.36 25.66 1.10
C TYR A 32 -21.40 25.46 0.00
N GLU A 33 -21.06 25.91 -1.20
CA GLU A 33 -21.83 25.58 -2.39
C GLU A 33 -21.35 24.24 -2.95
N PRO A 34 -22.26 23.37 -3.41
CA PRO A 34 -21.86 22.15 -4.10
C PRO A 34 -21.19 22.51 -5.44
N LEU A 35 -20.29 21.65 -5.90
CA LEU A 35 -19.71 21.77 -7.23
C LEU A 35 -20.78 21.79 -8.32
N SER A 36 -20.56 22.62 -9.34
CA SER A 36 -21.43 22.70 -10.52
C SER A 36 -21.51 21.34 -11.22
N LYS A 37 -22.50 21.16 -12.11
CA LYS A 37 -22.62 19.92 -12.88
C LYS A 37 -21.36 19.65 -13.70
N GLU A 38 -20.82 20.66 -14.36
CA GLU A 38 -19.62 20.59 -15.20
C GLU A 38 -18.38 20.27 -14.37
N GLN A 39 -18.26 20.86 -13.17
CA GLN A 39 -17.18 20.56 -12.24
C GLN A 39 -17.26 19.12 -11.73
N LYS A 40 -18.47 18.65 -11.36
CA LYS A 40 -18.71 17.25 -10.97
C LYS A 40 -18.39 16.31 -12.11
N ASP A 41 -18.91 16.57 -13.30
CA ASP A 41 -18.64 15.74 -14.48
C ASP A 41 -17.13 15.72 -14.76
N SER A 42 -16.44 16.85 -14.77
CA SER A 42 -14.98 16.89 -14.96
C SER A 42 -14.22 16.07 -13.89
N LEU A 43 -14.58 16.23 -12.62
CA LEU A 43 -13.99 15.50 -11.49
C LEU A 43 -14.21 13.99 -11.57
N LEU A 44 -15.38 13.59 -12.08
CA LEU A 44 -15.92 12.23 -12.04
C LEU A 44 -15.99 11.58 -13.42
N ASN A 45 -15.50 12.22 -14.49
CA ASN A 45 -15.50 11.67 -15.85
C ASN A 45 -14.62 10.42 -15.98
N LYS A 46 -13.80 10.16 -14.96
CA LYS A 46 -13.04 8.91 -14.79
C LYS A 46 -13.81 7.82 -14.05
N LEU A 47 -14.99 8.11 -13.53
CA LEU A 47 -15.77 7.18 -12.71
C LEU A 47 -16.89 6.54 -13.54
N ASN A 48 -17.24 5.31 -13.20
CA ASN A 48 -18.22 4.50 -13.91
C ASN A 48 -19.55 5.27 -14.12
N PRO A 49 -20.14 5.25 -15.34
CA PRO A 49 -21.40 5.91 -15.66
C PRO A 49 -22.54 5.61 -14.67
N GLY A 50 -22.57 4.41 -14.09
CA GLY A 50 -23.58 3.98 -13.11
C GLY A 50 -23.50 4.68 -11.74
N LEU A 51 -22.53 5.57 -11.53
CA LEU A 51 -22.41 6.39 -10.33
C LEU A 51 -23.28 7.66 -10.39
N LYS A 52 -23.39 8.27 -11.57
CA LYS A 52 -23.96 9.62 -11.74
C LYS A 52 -25.42 9.70 -11.28
N GLU A 53 -26.16 8.60 -11.38
CA GLU A 53 -27.56 8.54 -10.97
C GLU A 53 -27.78 8.57 -9.44
N TYR A 54 -26.77 8.19 -8.65
CA TYR A 54 -26.86 8.10 -7.18
C TYR A 54 -26.14 9.23 -6.45
N LEU A 55 -25.26 9.94 -7.14
CA LEU A 55 -24.53 11.09 -6.60
C LEU A 55 -25.34 12.37 -6.76
N LYS A 56 -25.67 13.01 -5.63
CA LYS A 56 -26.39 14.28 -5.60
C LYS A 56 -25.44 15.45 -5.76
N ASP A 57 -24.59 15.58 -4.76
CA ASP A 57 -23.78 16.77 -4.50
C ASP A 57 -22.35 16.32 -4.19
N VAL A 58 -21.40 17.12 -4.66
CA VAL A 58 -19.99 17.01 -4.26
C VAL A 58 -19.62 18.35 -3.67
N TYR A 59 -19.03 18.34 -2.48
CA TYR A 59 -18.54 19.54 -1.83
C TYR A 59 -17.02 19.48 -1.71
N VAL A 60 -16.39 20.64 -1.88
CA VAL A 60 -15.02 20.87 -1.43
C VAL A 60 -15.11 21.79 -0.24
N ILE A 61 -14.62 21.34 0.92
CA ILE A 61 -14.80 22.06 2.19
C ILE A 61 -13.48 22.14 2.97
N ASP A 62 -13.44 23.01 3.98
CA ASP A 62 -12.28 23.07 4.87
C ASP A 62 -12.15 21.76 5.66
N GLU A 63 -10.92 21.26 5.84
CA GLU A 63 -10.68 20.01 6.58
C GLU A 63 -11.22 20.03 8.01
N LYS A 64 -11.12 21.18 8.71
CA LYS A 64 -11.71 21.40 10.04
C LYS A 64 -13.24 21.16 10.07
N ASP A 65 -13.89 21.25 8.91
CA ASP A 65 -15.33 21.08 8.75
C ASP A 65 -15.72 19.69 8.24
N LEU A 66 -14.79 18.86 7.72
CA LEU A 66 -15.00 17.42 7.46
C LEU A 66 -15.25 16.62 8.74
N GLY A 67 -14.57 17.03 9.81
CA GLY A 67 -14.61 16.45 11.16
C GLY A 67 -13.37 15.62 11.46
N LYS A 68 -13.38 14.79 12.51
CA LYS A 68 -12.13 14.28 13.10
C LYS A 68 -11.40 13.33 12.15
N ASN A 69 -10.28 13.81 11.61
CA ASN A 69 -9.27 13.06 10.85
C ASN A 69 -9.80 12.44 9.55
N SER A 70 -10.67 13.16 8.84
CA SER A 70 -11.17 12.76 7.53
C SER A 70 -10.73 13.77 6.48
N TYR A 71 -10.16 13.27 5.39
CA TYR A 71 -9.74 14.07 4.25
C TYR A 71 -10.76 14.04 3.10
N ALA A 72 -11.58 12.99 3.08
CA ALA A 72 -12.77 12.84 2.27
C ALA A 72 -13.76 11.94 3.02
N HIS A 73 -15.04 12.03 2.69
CA HIS A 73 -16.05 11.04 3.11
C HIS A 73 -17.34 11.16 2.32
N THR A 74 -18.12 10.07 2.37
CA THR A 74 -19.41 9.94 1.73
C THR A 74 -20.56 9.93 2.75
N HIS A 75 -21.58 10.77 2.54
CA HIS A 75 -22.82 10.78 3.30
C HIS A 75 -23.91 9.93 2.65
N TYR A 76 -24.33 8.90 3.35
CA TYR A 76 -25.43 8.03 2.96
C TYR A 76 -26.79 8.67 3.29
N ASN A 77 -27.28 9.57 2.42
CA ASN A 77 -28.61 10.17 2.52
C ASN A 77 -29.52 9.71 1.35
N LYS A 78 -30.73 10.27 1.17
CA LYS A 78 -31.67 9.84 0.09
C LYS A 78 -31.05 9.92 -1.32
N LYS A 79 -30.08 10.82 -1.56
CA LYS A 79 -29.19 10.85 -2.73
C LYS A 79 -27.77 11.21 -2.25
N THR A 80 -26.82 10.31 -2.40
CA THR A 80 -25.52 10.34 -1.70
C THR A 80 -24.72 11.63 -1.97
N THR A 81 -23.99 12.13 -0.97
CA THR A 81 -23.15 13.34 -1.07
C THR A 81 -21.70 12.99 -0.75
N ILE A 82 -20.75 13.45 -1.56
CA ILE A 82 -19.31 13.31 -1.27
C ILE A 82 -18.75 14.65 -0.80
N CYS A 83 -17.88 14.62 0.20
CA CYS A 83 -17.14 15.79 0.67
C CYS A 83 -15.64 15.52 0.53
N PHE A 84 -14.90 16.45 -0.05
CA PHE A 84 -13.44 16.44 -0.14
C PHE A 84 -12.86 17.63 0.61
N SER A 85 -11.66 17.49 1.17
CA SER A 85 -10.86 18.64 1.57
C SER A 85 -10.23 19.29 0.34
N GLU A 86 -9.80 20.55 0.48
CA GLU A 86 -9.06 21.25 -0.56
C GLU A 86 -7.81 20.49 -1.04
N GLU A 87 -7.08 19.83 -0.13
CA GLU A 87 -5.89 19.05 -0.46
C GLU A 87 -6.23 17.76 -1.23
N PHE A 88 -7.40 17.17 -0.97
CA PHE A 88 -7.77 15.86 -1.52
C PHE A 88 -8.70 15.93 -2.73
N LYS A 89 -9.24 17.11 -3.08
CA LYS A 89 -10.13 17.32 -4.24
C LYS A 89 -9.53 16.98 -5.61
N ASN A 90 -8.22 16.79 -5.68
CA ASN A 90 -7.50 16.43 -6.91
C ASN A 90 -6.83 15.04 -6.83
N LYS A 91 -6.96 14.34 -5.69
CA LYS A 91 -6.37 13.01 -5.49
C LYS A 91 -7.33 11.97 -6.05
N SER A 92 -6.98 11.39 -7.20
CA SER A 92 -7.83 10.42 -7.91
C SER A 92 -8.18 9.21 -7.07
N GLY A 93 -7.27 8.72 -6.23
CA GLY A 93 -7.55 7.57 -5.33
C GLY A 93 -8.74 7.84 -4.42
N SER A 94 -8.82 9.04 -3.84
CA SER A 94 -9.97 9.46 -3.03
C SER A 94 -11.24 9.57 -3.85
N HIS A 95 -11.18 10.00 -5.11
CA HIS A 95 -12.38 10.06 -5.96
C HIS A 95 -12.95 8.67 -6.24
N PHE A 96 -12.10 7.72 -6.61
CA PHE A 96 -12.50 6.34 -6.86
C PHE A 96 -13.02 5.66 -5.58
N HIS A 97 -12.33 5.87 -4.46
CA HIS A 97 -12.73 5.33 -3.15
C HIS A 97 -14.11 5.84 -2.72
N GLU A 98 -14.33 7.16 -2.71
CA GLU A 98 -15.61 7.74 -2.30
C GLU A 98 -16.74 7.41 -3.28
N ALA A 99 -16.44 7.30 -4.57
CA ALA A 99 -17.40 6.85 -5.56
C ALA A 99 -17.85 5.40 -5.31
N ALA A 100 -16.94 4.51 -4.93
CA ALA A 100 -17.28 3.15 -4.58
C ALA A 100 -18.26 3.10 -3.39
N HIS A 101 -18.12 3.98 -2.39
CA HIS A 101 -19.09 4.10 -1.30
C HIS A 101 -20.50 4.47 -1.80
N VAL A 102 -20.59 5.45 -2.70
CA VAL A 102 -21.87 5.84 -3.32
C VAL A 102 -22.53 4.66 -4.04
N ARG A 103 -21.75 3.92 -4.84
CA ARG A 103 -22.24 2.77 -5.61
C ARG A 103 -22.68 1.62 -4.69
N ASN A 104 -21.89 1.32 -3.67
CA ASN A 104 -22.22 0.32 -2.66
C ASN A 104 -23.57 0.62 -1.99
N TYR A 105 -23.75 1.86 -1.55
CA TYR A 105 -25.00 2.28 -0.92
C TYR A 105 -26.20 2.16 -1.87
N ALA A 106 -26.02 2.52 -3.14
CA ALA A 106 -27.06 2.39 -4.14
C ALA A 106 -27.49 0.93 -4.32
N LEU A 107 -26.53 0.02 -4.50
CA LEU A 107 -26.79 -1.41 -4.63
C LEU A 107 -27.53 -1.96 -3.39
N ASP A 108 -27.07 -1.63 -2.19
CA ASP A 108 -27.70 -2.04 -0.94
C ASP A 108 -29.14 -1.50 -0.83
N LYS A 109 -29.37 -0.23 -1.20
CA LYS A 109 -30.71 0.41 -1.21
C LYS A 109 -31.65 -0.27 -2.20
N HIS A 110 -31.14 -0.73 -3.34
CA HIS A 110 -31.88 -1.49 -4.35
C HIS A 110 -31.96 -2.99 -4.03
N LYS A 111 -31.54 -3.42 -2.84
CA LYS A 111 -31.56 -4.83 -2.39
C LYS A 111 -30.79 -5.78 -3.30
N SER A 112 -29.74 -5.28 -3.95
CA SER A 112 -28.74 -6.12 -4.59
C SER A 112 -28.11 -7.08 -3.57
N ASP A 113 -27.65 -8.24 -4.04
CA ASP A 113 -26.92 -9.21 -3.25
C ASP A 113 -25.40 -8.98 -3.24
N PHE A 114 -24.90 -7.90 -3.87
CA PHE A 114 -23.48 -7.52 -3.91
C PHE A 114 -22.81 -7.64 -2.53
N SER A 115 -23.33 -6.91 -1.53
CA SER A 115 -22.80 -6.91 -0.17
C SER A 115 -22.74 -8.30 0.48
N LYS A 116 -23.71 -9.16 0.17
CA LYS A 116 -23.78 -10.53 0.69
C LYS A 116 -22.71 -11.40 0.03
N ARG A 117 -22.56 -11.28 -1.29
CA ARG A 117 -21.55 -12.00 -2.07
C ARG A 117 -20.13 -11.54 -1.72
N TRP A 118 -19.92 -10.23 -1.60
CA TRP A 118 -18.65 -9.64 -1.15
C TRP A 118 -18.21 -10.21 0.19
N LYS A 119 -19.11 -10.18 1.18
CA LYS A 119 -18.84 -10.73 2.52
C LYS A 119 -18.53 -12.24 2.47
N LYS A 120 -19.19 -12.99 1.59
CA LYS A 120 -18.95 -14.42 1.40
C LYS A 120 -17.57 -14.68 0.80
N ILE A 121 -17.18 -13.92 -0.23
CA ILE A 121 -15.85 -14.02 -0.85
C ILE A 121 -14.76 -13.66 0.16
N ALA A 122 -14.93 -12.56 0.90
CA ALA A 122 -13.93 -12.13 1.88
C ALA A 122 -13.67 -13.19 2.97
N ASP A 123 -14.72 -13.91 3.38
CA ASP A 123 -14.70 -14.86 4.50
C ASP A 123 -13.97 -14.29 5.73
N PHE A 124 -14.26 -13.03 6.02
CA PHE A 124 -13.52 -12.24 7.01
C PHE A 124 -14.48 -11.56 7.99
N LYS A 125 -14.13 -11.58 9.27
CA LYS A 125 -14.90 -10.89 10.32
C LYS A 125 -14.42 -9.44 10.45
N TYR A 126 -15.02 -8.56 9.65
CA TYR A 126 -14.76 -7.12 9.68
C TYR A 126 -14.91 -6.49 11.08
N GLY A 127 -14.16 -5.41 11.29
CA GLY A 127 -14.25 -4.55 12.46
C GLY A 127 -12.89 -4.06 12.95
N LYS A 128 -12.91 -2.98 13.74
CA LYS A 128 -11.70 -2.32 14.28
C LYS A 128 -10.85 -3.20 15.20
N LYS A 129 -11.37 -4.35 15.62
CA LYS A 129 -10.64 -5.32 16.46
C LYS A 129 -9.48 -6.02 15.73
N ASN A 130 -9.36 -5.86 14.41
CA ASN A 130 -8.31 -6.49 13.61
C ASN A 130 -7.09 -5.56 13.40
N ILE A 131 -7.20 -4.31 13.84
CA ILE A 131 -6.21 -3.26 13.61
C ILE A 131 -5.68 -2.68 14.93
N LYS A 132 -4.52 -2.03 14.82
CA LYS A 132 -3.86 -1.23 15.85
C LYS A 132 -3.64 0.17 15.27
N ASN A 133 -3.88 1.21 16.07
CA ASN A 133 -3.47 2.56 15.70
C ASN A 133 -2.05 2.78 16.23
N VAL A 134 -1.15 3.22 15.37
CA VAL A 134 0.22 3.61 15.74
C VAL A 134 0.30 5.12 15.76
N TRP A 135 0.92 5.68 16.79
CA TRP A 135 1.15 7.12 16.93
C TRP A 135 2.65 7.36 16.92
N TYR A 136 3.13 8.13 15.95
CA TYR A 136 4.50 8.60 15.94
C TYR A 136 4.63 9.82 16.87
N SER A 137 5.69 9.87 17.67
CA SER A 137 5.93 10.96 18.63
C SER A 137 6.36 12.26 17.93
N TRP A 138 6.22 13.38 18.65
CA TRP A 138 6.55 14.75 18.24
C TRP A 138 7.90 14.86 17.49
N PRO A 139 8.03 15.73 16.46
CA PRO A 139 7.13 16.84 16.08
C PRO A 139 5.95 16.49 15.17
N PHE A 140 5.86 15.27 14.65
CA PHE A 140 4.80 14.87 13.72
C PHE A 140 3.92 13.78 14.34
N ILE A 141 2.77 14.17 14.90
CA ILE A 141 1.76 13.21 15.36
C ILE A 141 1.03 12.66 14.13
N LEU A 142 1.67 11.70 13.44
CA LEU A 142 1.04 10.92 12.39
C LEU A 142 0.38 9.70 13.02
N LYS A 143 -0.88 9.47 12.68
CA LYS A 143 -1.63 8.29 13.07
C LYS A 143 -1.65 7.31 11.91
N ASP A 144 -1.08 6.14 12.10
CA ASP A 144 -1.13 5.05 11.13
C ASP A 144 -2.05 3.92 11.60
N ILE A 145 -2.50 3.09 10.66
CA ILE A 145 -3.34 1.92 10.93
C ILE A 145 -2.59 0.68 10.46
N THR A 146 -2.20 -0.17 11.41
CA THR A 146 -1.57 -1.46 11.13
C THR A 146 -2.50 -2.60 11.52
N TRP A 147 -2.20 -3.79 11.03
CA TRP A 147 -2.73 -5.03 11.56
C TRP A 147 -2.27 -5.24 13.01
N LYS A 148 -2.93 -6.16 13.71
CA LYS A 148 -2.58 -6.48 15.11
C LYS A 148 -1.13 -6.94 15.33
N ASP A 149 -0.55 -7.59 14.35
CA ASP A 149 0.85 -8.03 14.33
C ASP A 149 1.83 -6.91 13.95
N GLY A 150 1.34 -5.70 13.69
CA GLY A 150 2.13 -4.51 13.41
C GLY A 150 2.43 -4.30 11.93
N THR A 151 2.08 -5.22 11.05
CA THR A 151 2.29 -5.05 9.60
C THR A 151 1.15 -4.25 8.96
N ASP A 152 1.32 -3.79 7.72
CA ASP A 152 0.29 -3.07 6.95
C ASP A 152 0.05 -3.66 5.54
N ASN A 153 0.76 -4.73 5.20
CA ASN A 153 0.67 -5.40 3.91
C ASN A 153 -0.68 -6.10 3.64
N PRO A 154 -1.01 -6.39 2.38
CA PRO A 154 -2.16 -7.23 2.03
C PRO A 154 -2.10 -8.59 2.71
N LYS A 155 -3.24 -9.05 3.24
CA LYS A 155 -3.43 -10.43 3.73
C LYS A 155 -4.90 -10.74 3.94
N ASN A 156 -5.24 -12.03 4.01
CA ASN A 156 -6.61 -12.53 4.22
C ASN A 156 -7.61 -12.01 3.17
N GLY A 157 -7.19 -11.91 1.91
CA GLY A 157 -8.00 -11.34 0.84
C GLY A 157 -8.29 -9.83 0.99
N LEU A 158 -7.60 -9.11 1.88
CA LEU A 158 -7.76 -7.66 2.10
C LEU A 158 -6.50 -6.93 1.62
N LEU A 159 -6.66 -5.74 1.05
CA LEU A 159 -5.53 -4.95 0.53
C LEU A 159 -4.73 -4.29 1.64
N ASN A 160 -5.38 -3.82 2.70
CA ASN A 160 -4.69 -3.16 3.81
C ASN A 160 -5.52 -3.25 5.12
N PRO A 161 -4.93 -2.85 6.28
CA PRO A 161 -5.62 -2.83 7.56
C PRO A 161 -6.93 -2.03 7.55
N TYR A 162 -6.98 -0.92 6.81
CA TYR A 162 -8.16 -0.06 6.74
C TYR A 162 -9.34 -0.77 6.07
N SER A 163 -9.11 -1.58 5.03
CA SER A 163 -10.11 -2.47 4.41
C SER A 163 -10.81 -3.39 5.44
N SER A 164 -10.13 -3.76 6.52
CA SER A 164 -10.69 -4.66 7.53
C SER A 164 -11.79 -4.02 8.40
N THR A 165 -11.93 -2.70 8.37
CA THR A 165 -12.84 -1.97 9.26
C THR A 165 -14.30 -2.19 8.88
N SER A 166 -14.61 -2.30 7.58
CA SER A 166 -15.94 -2.63 7.07
C SER A 166 -15.85 -3.20 5.65
N LYS A 167 -16.87 -3.96 5.24
CA LYS A 167 -17.01 -4.45 3.85
C LYS A 167 -17.05 -3.32 2.81
N ASN A 168 -17.52 -2.13 3.19
CA ASN A 168 -17.63 -0.99 2.28
C ASN A 168 -16.25 -0.37 2.04
N GLU A 169 -15.45 -0.21 3.10
CA GLU A 169 -14.05 0.23 2.97
C GLU A 169 -13.26 -0.78 2.14
N ASP A 170 -13.44 -2.08 2.39
CA ASP A 170 -12.78 -3.13 1.60
C ASP A 170 -13.06 -3.00 0.10
N ALA A 171 -14.33 -2.91 -0.30
CA ALA A 171 -14.67 -2.69 -1.71
C ALA A 171 -14.13 -1.35 -2.26
N ALA A 172 -14.17 -0.28 -1.46
CA ALA A 172 -13.69 1.03 -1.88
C ALA A 172 -12.17 1.08 -2.07
N GLU A 173 -11.40 0.36 -1.26
CA GLU A 173 -9.95 0.24 -1.41
C GLU A 173 -9.57 -0.46 -2.73
N PHE A 174 -10.28 -1.52 -3.12
CA PHE A 174 -10.06 -2.16 -4.43
C PHE A 174 -10.35 -1.21 -5.59
N VAL A 175 -11.47 -0.49 -5.57
CA VAL A 175 -11.79 0.49 -6.63
C VAL A 175 -10.80 1.66 -6.63
N GLY A 176 -10.30 2.07 -5.46
CA GLY A 176 -9.25 3.09 -5.31
C GLY A 176 -7.95 2.78 -6.07
N CYS A 177 -7.68 1.50 -6.34
CA CYS A 177 -6.49 1.04 -7.07
C CYS A 177 -6.46 1.54 -8.53
N LEU A 178 -7.60 1.96 -9.11
CA LEU A 178 -7.62 2.61 -10.44
C LEU A 178 -6.81 3.91 -10.50
N SER A 179 -6.42 4.45 -9.35
CA SER A 179 -5.55 5.62 -9.29
C SER A 179 -4.06 5.33 -9.45
N TYR A 180 -3.64 4.06 -9.44
CA TYR A 180 -2.23 3.65 -9.51
C TYR A 180 -1.55 4.02 -10.82
N ASP A 181 -2.30 4.16 -11.91
CA ASP A 181 -1.78 4.51 -13.25
C ASP A 181 -1.08 5.88 -13.32
N LYS A 182 -1.09 6.67 -12.24
CA LYS A 182 -0.42 7.97 -12.20
C LYS A 182 1.08 7.92 -11.90
N ASN A 183 1.61 6.80 -11.38
CA ASN A 183 3.03 6.67 -11.01
C ASN A 183 3.65 5.29 -11.40
N PRO A 184 3.59 4.86 -12.68
CA PRO A 184 4.17 3.59 -13.09
C PRO A 184 5.70 3.57 -13.06
N GLU A 185 6.36 4.72 -13.26
CA GLU A 185 7.83 4.85 -13.28
C GLU A 185 8.46 4.43 -11.95
N ASP A 186 7.83 4.81 -10.83
CA ASP A 186 8.25 4.45 -9.46
C ASP A 186 8.25 2.92 -9.25
N ILE A 187 7.29 2.22 -9.87
CA ILE A 187 7.13 0.77 -9.76
C ILE A 187 8.11 0.02 -10.66
N GLU A 188 8.30 0.48 -11.91
CA GLU A 188 9.28 -0.09 -12.82
C GLU A 188 10.72 0.09 -12.31
N GLU A 189 11.02 1.24 -11.69
CA GLU A 189 12.31 1.49 -11.08
C GLU A 189 12.54 0.56 -9.88
N LEU A 190 11.52 0.33 -9.05
CA LEU A 190 11.59 -0.63 -7.95
C LEU A 190 11.90 -2.05 -8.45
N ASP A 191 11.22 -2.50 -9.49
CA ASP A 191 11.39 -3.82 -10.10
C ASP A 191 12.82 -4.01 -10.66
N LYS A 192 13.33 -3.00 -11.39
CA LYS A 192 14.71 -3.00 -11.93
C LYS A 192 15.76 -3.03 -10.83
N ASN A 193 15.60 -2.21 -9.80
CA ASN A 193 16.55 -2.10 -8.69
C ASN A 193 16.65 -3.37 -7.84
N TYR A 194 15.58 -4.18 -7.78
CA TYR A 194 15.57 -5.45 -7.05
C TYR A 194 16.09 -6.62 -7.89
N THR A 195 15.88 -6.60 -9.20
CA THR A 195 16.21 -7.74 -10.07
C THR A 195 17.61 -7.64 -10.66
N THR A 196 18.00 -6.52 -11.26
CA THR A 196 19.21 -6.51 -12.11
C THR A 196 20.49 -6.25 -11.31
N ASP A 197 20.45 -5.27 -10.41
CA ASP A 197 21.62 -4.82 -9.65
C ASP A 197 22.08 -5.85 -8.60
N SER A 198 21.14 -6.45 -7.89
CA SER A 198 21.44 -7.45 -6.85
C SER A 198 21.96 -8.75 -7.43
N LEU A 199 21.44 -9.19 -8.59
CA LEU A 199 21.93 -10.37 -9.30
C LEU A 199 23.35 -10.14 -9.84
N ALA A 200 23.65 -8.95 -10.40
CA ALA A 200 24.98 -8.60 -10.88
C ALA A 200 26.03 -8.60 -9.76
N LEU A 201 25.72 -7.97 -8.62
CA LEU A 201 26.59 -7.94 -7.45
C LEU A 201 26.82 -9.34 -6.84
N THR A 202 25.77 -10.17 -6.78
CA THR A 202 25.88 -11.55 -6.28
C THR A 202 26.79 -12.39 -7.17
N LYS A 203 26.69 -12.21 -8.49
CA LYS A 203 27.57 -12.88 -9.46
C LYS A 203 29.02 -12.44 -9.28
N GLU A 204 29.27 -11.14 -9.15
CA GLU A 204 30.61 -10.58 -8.92
C GLU A 204 31.24 -11.15 -7.62
N VAL A 205 30.48 -11.19 -6.53
CA VAL A 205 30.94 -11.81 -5.26
C VAL A 205 31.30 -13.29 -5.45
N SER A 206 30.53 -14.03 -6.25
CA SER A 206 30.82 -15.44 -6.54
C SER A 206 32.10 -15.62 -7.35
N GLU A 207 32.36 -14.74 -8.31
CA GLU A 207 33.58 -14.76 -9.14
C GLU A 207 34.83 -14.54 -8.28
N TYR A 208 34.84 -13.50 -7.43
CA TYR A 208 35.96 -13.22 -6.54
C TYR A 208 36.18 -14.30 -5.47
N LYS A 209 35.13 -14.97 -5.01
CA LYS A 209 35.28 -16.14 -4.12
C LYS A 209 36.04 -17.27 -4.81
N SER A 210 35.68 -17.58 -6.06
CA SER A 210 36.39 -18.59 -6.86
C SER A 210 37.86 -18.22 -7.12
N GLU A 211 38.15 -16.93 -7.34
CA GLU A 211 39.53 -16.45 -7.47
C GLU A 211 40.31 -16.59 -6.15
N MET A 212 39.69 -16.22 -5.02
CA MET A 212 40.29 -16.33 -3.69
C MET A 212 40.67 -17.79 -3.38
N ASP A 213 39.80 -18.75 -3.69
CA ASP A 213 40.07 -20.18 -3.52
C ASP A 213 41.26 -20.63 -4.39
N SER A 214 41.34 -20.13 -5.63
CA SER A 214 42.44 -20.42 -6.55
C SER A 214 43.79 -19.89 -6.03
N TYR A 215 43.84 -18.65 -5.55
CA TYR A 215 45.06 -18.07 -4.98
C TYR A 215 45.46 -18.76 -3.67
N SER A 216 44.49 -19.17 -2.85
CA SER A 216 44.71 -19.92 -1.62
C SER A 216 45.37 -21.27 -1.92
N PHE A 217 44.84 -21.99 -2.92
CA PHE A 217 45.41 -23.25 -3.40
C PHE A 217 46.87 -23.09 -3.89
N LEU A 218 47.12 -22.09 -4.75
CA LEU A 218 48.46 -21.82 -5.29
C LEU A 218 49.46 -21.45 -4.20
N LYS A 219 49.04 -20.61 -3.24
CA LYS A 219 49.86 -20.25 -2.07
C LYS A 219 50.22 -21.49 -1.24
N ASN A 220 49.24 -22.35 -0.94
CA ASN A 220 49.46 -23.56 -0.16
C ASN A 220 50.39 -24.57 -0.87
N SER A 221 50.24 -24.71 -2.20
CA SER A 221 51.13 -25.53 -3.01
C SER A 221 52.58 -25.03 -2.95
N LEU A 222 52.81 -23.72 -3.03
CA LEU A 222 54.15 -23.15 -2.87
C LEU A 222 54.71 -23.36 -1.46
N LEU A 223 53.89 -23.17 -0.42
CA LEU A 223 54.29 -23.37 0.98
C LEU A 223 54.67 -24.82 1.31
N SER A 224 54.14 -25.80 0.56
CA SER A 224 54.52 -27.21 0.74
C SER A 224 55.89 -27.59 0.18
N LYS A 225 56.57 -26.69 -0.54
CA LYS A 225 57.91 -26.96 -1.08
C LYS A 225 58.96 -27.01 0.04
N PRO A 226 59.89 -27.97 0.04
CA PRO A 226 60.92 -28.09 1.08
C PRO A 226 61.97 -26.97 1.05
N PHE A 227 62.19 -26.36 -0.12
CA PHE A 227 63.07 -25.21 -0.30
C PHE A 227 62.41 -24.18 -1.23
N LEU A 228 62.40 -22.91 -0.82
CA LEU A 228 61.83 -21.81 -1.58
C LEU A 228 62.93 -21.03 -2.30
N SER A 229 62.77 -20.81 -3.60
CA SER A 229 63.61 -19.87 -4.34
C SER A 229 63.22 -18.42 -4.04
N ALA A 230 64.08 -17.47 -4.42
CA ALA A 230 63.74 -16.04 -4.39
C ALA A 230 62.48 -15.72 -5.23
N ARG A 231 62.31 -16.43 -6.35
CA ARG A 231 61.11 -16.34 -7.21
C ARG A 231 59.86 -16.85 -6.50
N ASP A 232 59.94 -18.00 -5.82
CA ASP A 232 58.81 -18.54 -5.04
C ASP A 232 58.41 -17.57 -3.92
N SER A 233 59.39 -16.97 -3.26
CA SER A 233 59.17 -15.97 -2.20
C SER A 233 58.44 -14.72 -2.71
N LEU A 234 58.79 -14.26 -3.91
CA LEU A 234 58.10 -13.15 -4.57
C LEU A 234 56.67 -13.53 -4.97
N GLN A 235 56.46 -14.73 -5.51
CA GLN A 235 55.13 -15.25 -5.83
C GLN A 235 54.23 -15.39 -4.59
N LEU A 236 54.76 -15.85 -3.46
CA LEU A 236 54.02 -15.94 -2.20
C LEU A 236 53.54 -14.57 -1.70
N LYS A 237 54.37 -13.53 -1.85
CA LYS A 237 53.98 -12.15 -1.55
C LYS A 237 52.87 -11.69 -2.48
N LEU A 238 53.00 -11.93 -3.79
CA LEU A 238 51.99 -11.58 -4.78
C LEU A 238 50.64 -12.25 -4.49
N TYR A 239 50.63 -13.57 -4.26
CA TYR A 239 49.40 -14.31 -3.92
C TYR A 239 48.79 -13.85 -2.60
N SER A 240 49.61 -13.49 -1.61
CA SER A 240 49.10 -12.94 -0.35
C SER A 240 48.44 -11.57 -0.56
N SER A 241 49.04 -10.69 -1.36
CA SER A 241 48.42 -9.41 -1.72
C SER A 241 47.12 -9.58 -2.52
N GLN A 242 47.08 -10.55 -3.44
CA GLN A 242 45.87 -10.86 -4.22
C GLN A 242 44.74 -11.40 -3.32
N LEU A 243 45.06 -12.30 -2.37
CA LEU A 243 44.09 -12.78 -1.38
C LEU A 243 43.51 -11.63 -0.54
N THR A 244 44.36 -10.71 -0.07
CA THR A 244 43.89 -9.51 0.64
C THR A 244 42.96 -8.67 -0.22
N LEU A 245 43.32 -8.43 -1.49
CA LEU A 245 42.48 -7.68 -2.41
C LEU A 245 41.13 -8.35 -2.65
N CYS A 246 41.10 -9.66 -2.96
CA CYS A 246 39.86 -10.42 -3.12
C CYS A 246 38.98 -10.35 -1.86
N SER A 247 39.58 -10.50 -0.68
CA SER A 247 38.85 -10.39 0.60
C SER A 247 38.22 -9.01 0.77
N SER A 248 38.98 -7.93 0.52
CA SER A 248 38.47 -6.56 0.62
C SER A 248 37.36 -6.26 -0.39
N ILE A 249 37.47 -6.78 -1.62
CA ILE A 249 36.41 -6.65 -2.63
C ILE A 249 35.15 -7.40 -2.19
N ILE A 250 35.28 -8.65 -1.71
CA ILE A 250 34.13 -9.43 -1.20
C ILE A 250 33.46 -8.71 -0.03
N GLU A 251 34.22 -8.20 0.93
CA GLU A 251 33.70 -7.43 2.07
C GLU A 251 32.96 -6.17 1.61
N LEU A 252 33.57 -5.38 0.73
CA LEU A 252 32.96 -4.15 0.22
C LEU A 252 31.68 -4.44 -0.58
N SER A 253 31.71 -5.41 -1.49
CA SER A 253 30.55 -5.80 -2.30
C SER A 253 29.44 -6.39 -1.44
N SER A 254 29.77 -7.16 -0.40
CA SER A 254 28.79 -7.67 0.57
C SER A 254 28.16 -6.53 1.37
N PHE A 255 28.97 -5.57 1.85
CA PHE A 255 28.47 -4.38 2.54
C PHE A 255 27.55 -3.52 1.65
N ILE A 256 27.92 -3.33 0.38
CA ILE A 256 27.08 -2.63 -0.61
C ILE A 256 25.76 -3.38 -0.80
N LEU A 257 25.81 -4.70 -0.92
CA LEU A 257 24.62 -5.53 -1.09
C LEU A 257 23.69 -5.45 0.13
N GLU A 258 24.24 -5.51 1.36
CA GLU A 258 23.49 -5.34 2.60
C GLU A 258 22.87 -3.94 2.72
N SER A 259 23.64 -2.91 2.38
CA SER A 259 23.18 -1.51 2.40
C SER A 259 22.08 -1.26 1.36
N LYS A 260 22.26 -1.74 0.12
CA LYS A 260 21.23 -1.68 -0.93
C LYS A 260 19.98 -2.44 -0.50
N SER A 261 20.14 -3.65 0.03
CA SER A 261 19.00 -4.44 0.46
C SER A 261 18.24 -3.79 1.63
N SER A 262 18.92 -3.14 2.58
CA SER A 262 18.27 -2.43 3.68
C SER A 262 17.46 -1.22 3.18
N ARG A 263 18.00 -0.45 2.23
CA ARG A 263 17.26 0.65 1.58
C ARG A 263 16.06 0.11 0.80
N ASN A 264 16.28 -0.95 0.04
CA ASN A 264 15.27 -1.62 -0.75
C ASN A 264 14.12 -2.15 0.11
N ALA A 265 14.40 -2.72 1.29
CA ALA A 265 13.38 -3.22 2.21
C ALA A 265 12.48 -2.09 2.75
N SER A 266 13.08 -0.95 3.14
CA SER A 266 12.30 0.22 3.57
C SER A 266 11.47 0.82 2.43
N SER A 267 12.02 0.87 1.22
CA SER A 267 11.25 1.27 0.04
C SER A 267 10.10 0.29 -0.22
N LEU A 268 10.36 -1.02 -0.16
CA LEU A 268 9.37 -2.06 -0.41
C LEU A 268 8.19 -1.99 0.57
N GLU A 269 8.46 -1.73 1.85
CA GLU A 269 7.42 -1.51 2.85
C GLU A 269 6.53 -0.32 2.47
N ASN A 270 7.13 0.81 2.11
CA ASN A 270 6.40 1.99 1.64
C ASN A 270 5.58 1.71 0.37
N TYR A 271 6.16 1.01 -0.61
CA TYR A 271 5.46 0.62 -1.84
C TYR A 271 4.32 -0.35 -1.57
N SER A 272 4.51 -1.32 -0.68
CA SER A 272 3.45 -2.25 -0.27
C SER A 272 2.29 -1.53 0.40
N ARG A 273 2.56 -0.43 1.09
CA ARG A 273 1.52 0.41 1.69
C ARG A 273 0.78 1.27 0.66
N LEU A 274 1.49 1.82 -0.33
CA LEU A 274 0.93 2.70 -1.35
C LEU A 274 0.21 1.96 -2.48
N TYR A 275 0.73 0.80 -2.87
CA TYR A 275 0.25 -0.02 -3.99
C TYR A 275 -0.08 -1.46 -3.58
N PRO A 276 -0.88 -1.69 -2.51
CA PRO A 276 -1.15 -3.02 -1.98
C PRO A 276 -1.64 -4.05 -3.01
N LEU A 277 -2.36 -3.65 -4.06
CA LEU A 277 -2.81 -4.59 -5.10
C LEU A 277 -1.64 -5.34 -5.77
N TYR A 278 -0.52 -4.65 -6.00
CA TYR A 278 0.67 -5.22 -6.66
C TYR A 278 1.38 -6.24 -5.76
N PHE A 279 1.13 -6.19 -4.45
CA PHE A 279 1.75 -7.04 -3.43
C PHE A 279 0.76 -8.04 -2.82
N ALA A 280 -0.40 -8.22 -3.43
CA ALA A 280 -1.37 -9.22 -3.00
C ALA A 280 -0.87 -10.64 -3.33
N ASP A 281 -1.13 -11.58 -2.42
CA ASP A 281 -0.83 -12.99 -2.63
C ASP A 281 -1.84 -13.58 -3.64
N THR A 282 -1.37 -13.88 -4.85
CA THR A 282 -2.23 -14.39 -5.93
C THR A 282 -2.68 -15.84 -5.72
N THR A 283 -2.09 -16.56 -4.77
CA THR A 283 -2.59 -17.89 -4.37
C THR A 283 -3.90 -17.79 -3.58
N ASP A 284 -4.18 -16.63 -2.98
CA ASP A 284 -5.46 -16.33 -2.35
C ASP A 284 -6.49 -15.88 -3.41
N SER A 285 -7.30 -16.84 -3.86
CA SER A 285 -8.30 -16.62 -4.91
C SER A 285 -9.31 -15.50 -4.63
N ARG A 286 -9.43 -15.05 -3.37
CA ARG A 286 -10.37 -14.00 -2.96
C ARG A 286 -10.06 -12.67 -3.63
N TYR A 287 -8.79 -12.37 -3.93
CA TYR A 287 -8.43 -11.12 -4.60
C TYR A 287 -9.03 -11.03 -6.01
N GLN A 288 -8.85 -12.08 -6.82
CA GLN A 288 -9.43 -12.12 -8.17
C GLN A 288 -10.96 -12.16 -8.12
N GLN A 289 -11.55 -13.00 -7.26
CA GLN A 289 -13.00 -13.09 -7.10
C GLN A 289 -13.64 -11.75 -6.74
N LYS A 290 -12.94 -10.89 -5.98
CA LYS A 290 -13.39 -9.54 -5.66
C LYS A 290 -13.34 -8.63 -6.88
N LEU A 291 -12.27 -8.65 -7.67
CA LEU A 291 -12.20 -7.88 -8.92
C LEU A 291 -13.32 -8.29 -9.87
N ASP A 292 -13.53 -9.59 -10.07
CA ASP A 292 -14.60 -10.11 -10.93
C ASP A 292 -15.98 -9.66 -10.44
N LEU A 293 -16.20 -9.66 -9.12
CA LEU A 293 -17.45 -9.18 -8.54
C LEU A 293 -17.63 -7.65 -8.72
N LEU A 294 -16.55 -6.86 -8.71
CA LEU A 294 -16.63 -5.43 -8.99
C LEU A 294 -17.02 -5.17 -10.46
N GLU A 295 -16.46 -5.92 -11.40
CA GLU A 295 -16.85 -5.84 -12.82
C GLU A 295 -18.34 -6.21 -12.99
N GLU A 296 -18.76 -7.35 -12.44
CA GLU A 296 -20.14 -7.86 -12.57
C GLU A 296 -21.19 -6.83 -12.13
N TYR A 297 -20.91 -6.08 -11.05
CA TYR A 297 -21.82 -5.07 -10.51
C TYR A 297 -21.57 -3.65 -11.06
N ASN A 298 -20.74 -3.54 -12.11
CA ASN A 298 -20.39 -2.31 -12.79
C ASN A 298 -19.80 -1.26 -11.83
N PHE A 299 -18.91 -1.68 -10.94
CA PHE A 299 -17.96 -0.77 -10.31
C PHE A 299 -16.83 -0.44 -11.27
N LEU A 300 -16.38 -1.44 -12.02
CA LEU A 300 -15.32 -1.34 -13.02
C LEU A 300 -15.93 -1.53 -14.41
N THR A 301 -15.39 -0.82 -15.39
CA THR A 301 -15.49 -1.21 -16.79
C THR A 301 -14.60 -2.42 -17.05
N LYS A 302 -14.84 -3.14 -18.15
CA LYS A 302 -14.00 -4.27 -18.54
C LYS A 302 -12.51 -3.90 -18.64
N ALA A 303 -12.19 -2.77 -19.27
CA ALA A 303 -10.80 -2.32 -19.42
C ALA A 303 -10.13 -2.00 -18.06
N GLU A 304 -10.88 -1.41 -17.14
CA GLU A 304 -10.42 -1.15 -15.76
C GLU A 304 -10.19 -2.46 -14.98
N HIS A 305 -11.10 -3.43 -15.13
CA HIS A 305 -10.93 -4.77 -14.55
C HIS A 305 -9.70 -5.48 -15.12
N ASP A 306 -9.53 -5.51 -16.44
CA ASP A 306 -8.39 -6.13 -17.12
C ASP A 306 -7.07 -5.51 -16.59
N THR A 307 -7.02 -4.18 -16.48
CA THR A 307 -5.85 -3.45 -15.96
C THR A 307 -5.52 -3.82 -14.51
N LEU A 308 -6.52 -3.86 -13.63
CA LEU A 308 -6.29 -4.23 -12.22
C LEU A 308 -5.93 -5.70 -12.07
N SER A 309 -6.51 -6.58 -12.89
CA SER A 309 -6.23 -8.02 -12.89
C SER A 309 -4.80 -8.32 -13.34
N GLU A 310 -4.31 -7.64 -14.39
CA GLU A 310 -2.91 -7.76 -14.83
C GLU A 310 -1.91 -7.33 -13.75
N LYS A 311 -2.26 -6.31 -12.98
CA LYS A 311 -1.42 -5.77 -11.90
C LYS A 311 -1.51 -6.55 -10.59
N LEU A 312 -2.49 -7.44 -10.45
CA LEU A 312 -2.75 -8.15 -9.20
C LEU A 312 -1.56 -9.03 -8.82
N GLY A 313 -0.90 -8.69 -7.72
CA GLY A 313 0.22 -9.46 -7.16
C GLY A 313 1.46 -9.53 -8.04
N SER A 314 1.60 -8.67 -9.04
CA SER A 314 2.73 -8.65 -9.98
C SER A 314 4.10 -8.43 -9.31
N LEU A 315 4.11 -7.84 -8.12
CA LEU A 315 5.31 -7.58 -7.30
C LEU A 315 5.34 -8.43 -6.02
N TYR A 316 4.44 -9.40 -5.85
CA TYR A 316 4.37 -10.24 -4.66
C TYR A 316 5.71 -10.96 -4.38
N TYR A 317 6.39 -11.38 -5.45
CA TYR A 317 7.67 -12.08 -5.40
C TYR A 317 8.80 -11.28 -4.72
N LEU A 318 8.71 -9.93 -4.71
CA LEU A 318 9.68 -9.07 -4.03
C LEU A 318 9.62 -9.24 -2.51
N ARG A 319 8.47 -9.66 -1.96
CA ARG A 319 8.30 -9.91 -0.52
C ARG A 319 8.83 -11.27 -0.10
N GLU A 320 8.73 -12.29 -0.95
CA GLU A 320 9.25 -13.62 -0.66
C GLU A 320 10.78 -13.60 -0.54
N LYS A 321 11.46 -12.85 -1.42
CA LYS A 321 12.93 -12.69 -1.40
C LYS A 321 13.45 -12.03 -0.11
N ASP A 322 12.66 -11.15 0.51
CA ASP A 322 13.02 -10.53 1.79
C ASP A 322 12.89 -11.50 2.98
N LEU A 323 11.98 -12.49 2.88
CA LEU A 323 11.75 -13.49 3.93
C LEU A 323 12.74 -14.67 3.88
N GLU A 324 13.36 -14.93 2.73
CA GLU A 324 14.36 -15.99 2.56
C GLU A 324 15.75 -15.63 3.12
N LYS A 325 15.95 -14.40 3.60
CA LYS A 325 17.20 -14.05 4.27
C LYS A 325 17.37 -14.90 5.55
N PRO A 326 18.52 -15.57 5.73
CA PRO A 326 18.78 -16.31 6.95
C PRO A 326 18.72 -15.32 8.12
N LYS A 327 17.77 -15.52 9.02
CA LYS A 327 17.77 -14.83 10.31
C LYS A 327 19.09 -15.17 10.98
N ASP A 328 19.95 -14.17 11.07
CA ASP A 328 21.24 -14.31 11.72
C ASP A 328 20.98 -14.84 13.14
N LYS A 329 21.47 -16.04 13.42
CA LYS A 329 21.37 -16.67 14.74
C LYS A 329 22.40 -16.09 15.70
N SER A 330 22.70 -14.80 15.62
CA SER A 330 23.52 -14.08 16.59
C SER A 330 22.63 -13.58 17.72
N GLY A 331 22.20 -14.53 18.55
CA GLY A 331 21.33 -14.28 19.70
C GLY A 331 21.39 -15.44 20.69
N LYS A 332 22.60 -15.75 21.16
CA LYS A 332 22.85 -16.44 22.43
C LYS A 332 24.05 -15.82 23.10
#